data_AF-D6WK88-F1
#
_entry.id   AF-D6WK88-F1
#
_cell.length_a   1.000
_cell.length_b   1.000
_cell.length_c   1.000
_cell.angle_alpha   90.00
_cell.angle_beta   90.00
_cell.angle_gamma   90.00
#
_symmetry.space_group_name_H-M   'P 1'
#
loop_
_entity.id
_entity.type
_entity.pdbx_description
1 polymer ?
#
loop_
_entity_poly.entity_id
_entity_poly.type
_entity_poly.pdbx_seq_one_letter_code
_entity_poly.pdbx_strand_id
1 'polypeptide(L)'
;MLIASVGIIPTNSTLTQLHIVFRHGERAPTETYKNDPHINVTWSGGWGQLTNRGKLEMYLLGLKMRQLYHDFIPKYYFPDEVKVMSSYADRCLMSAQALLAGLFPPRDDQVWNKDLLWQPIPVHYVPRSQDNLIAMKAKCKKYDEEFADVFHSEAIKKIDEENKELYDYLTKNTGQKMDSVGKVELLYNTLEIERLHNLTPPSWTQNVSWEQMRKLAARSLETFTETNFMKRMKGGVFLSKVITDMETDKKSPLLFLYAAHDLTLVNILKTLGYKTMLKPGFGASLVFELRNNSQITLLYRDDIKSDPERIAVESCNTPCLLSGFKTALKEFLPSNWKLECNQ
;
A
#
# COMPACT_ATOMS: atom_id res chain seq x y z
N MET A 1 22.08 -16.92 19.75
CA MET A 1 21.76 -15.57 19.22
C MET A 1 20.31 -15.31 19.57
N LEU A 2 20.05 -14.38 20.49
CA LEU A 2 18.71 -14.17 21.06
C LEU A 2 17.75 -13.66 19.97
N ILE A 3 16.63 -14.37 19.83
CA ILE A 3 15.47 -13.95 19.06
C ILE A 3 14.81 -12.85 19.91
N ALA A 4 14.96 -11.59 19.52
CA ALA A 4 14.18 -10.51 20.09
C ALA A 4 12.75 -10.65 19.53
N SER A 5 11.91 -11.43 20.22
CA SER A 5 10.48 -11.29 20.10
C SER A 5 10.14 -9.83 20.39
N VAL A 6 9.55 -9.13 19.42
CA VAL A 6 8.83 -7.89 19.70
C VAL A 6 7.67 -8.28 20.61
N GLY A 7 7.94 -8.28 21.91
CA GLY A 7 6.96 -8.56 22.93
C GLY A 7 5.90 -7.49 22.83
N ILE A 8 4.69 -7.91 22.45
CA ILE A 8 3.47 -7.14 22.69
C ILE A 8 3.50 -6.86 24.20
N ILE A 9 3.81 -5.62 24.58
CA ILE A 9 3.70 -5.20 25.98
C ILE A 9 2.28 -5.59 26.41
N PRO A 10 2.10 -6.40 27.49
CA PRO A 10 0.77 -6.75 27.97
C PRO A 10 0.08 -5.47 28.40
N THR A 11 -0.75 -4.91 27.53
CA THR A 11 -1.66 -3.84 27.89
C THR A 11 -2.87 -4.53 28.52
N ASN A 12 -3.32 -4.08 29.69
CA ASN A 12 -4.60 -4.49 30.28
C ASN A 12 -5.84 -4.07 29.42
N SER A 13 -5.62 -3.73 28.15
CA SER A 13 -6.63 -3.30 27.19
C SER A 13 -6.74 -4.29 26.03
N THR A 14 -7.97 -4.53 25.60
CA THR A 14 -8.31 -5.43 24.50
C THR A 14 -8.46 -4.66 23.20
N LEU A 15 -8.18 -5.33 22.07
CA LEU A 15 -8.48 -4.78 20.73
C LEU A 15 -9.99 -4.61 20.57
N THR A 16 -10.39 -3.55 19.90
CA THR A 16 -11.80 -3.23 19.59
C THR A 16 -12.05 -3.03 18.10
N GLN A 17 -11.03 -2.60 17.34
CA GLN A 17 -11.15 -2.44 15.89
C GLN A 17 -9.80 -2.58 15.20
N LEU A 18 -9.80 -3.11 13.97
CA LEU A 18 -8.62 -3.35 13.16
C LEU A 18 -8.83 -2.86 11.72
N HIS A 19 -7.96 -1.98 11.25
CA HIS A 19 -7.88 -1.59 9.83
C HIS A 19 -6.58 -2.10 9.24
N ILE A 20 -6.63 -2.84 8.13
CA ILE A 20 -5.46 -3.35 7.43
C ILE A 20 -5.53 -2.89 5.98
N VAL A 21 -4.63 -1.99 5.60
CA VAL A 21 -4.41 -1.63 4.20
C VAL A 21 -3.17 -2.33 3.69
N PHE A 22 -3.26 -2.96 2.52
CA PHE A 22 -2.16 -3.75 1.96
C PHE A 22 -2.00 -3.53 0.47
N ARG A 23 -0.75 -3.56 0.01
CA ARG A 23 -0.43 -3.63 -1.43
C ARG A 23 -0.85 -5.00 -1.96
N HIS A 24 -1.33 -5.04 -3.19
CA HIS A 24 -1.53 -6.28 -3.93
C HIS A 24 -0.25 -7.16 -3.93
N GLY A 25 -0.44 -8.46 -4.19
CA GLY A 25 0.68 -9.40 -4.36
C GLY A 25 1.47 -9.15 -5.63
N GLU A 26 2.51 -9.95 -5.86
CA GLU A 26 3.34 -9.88 -7.05
C GLU A 26 2.53 -9.98 -8.35
N ARG A 27 2.92 -9.16 -9.34
CA ARG A 27 2.21 -8.96 -10.60
C ARG A 27 3.19 -8.93 -11.77
N ALA A 28 2.67 -9.15 -12.97
CA ALA A 28 3.36 -8.80 -14.21
C ALA A 28 3.64 -7.28 -14.28
N PRO A 29 4.65 -6.83 -15.06
CA PRO A 29 4.86 -5.41 -15.29
C PRO A 29 3.63 -4.79 -15.94
N THR A 30 3.41 -3.49 -15.74
CA THR A 30 2.30 -2.77 -16.38
C THR A 30 2.67 -2.22 -17.75
N GLU A 31 3.96 -2.11 -18.01
CA GLU A 31 4.59 -1.61 -19.22
C GLU A 31 6.04 -2.10 -19.28
N THR A 32 6.72 -1.83 -20.39
CA THR A 32 8.15 -2.12 -20.55
C THR A 32 8.85 -1.02 -21.38
N TYR A 33 10.15 -1.18 -21.62
CA TYR A 33 11.01 -0.25 -22.35
C TYR A 33 11.38 -0.79 -23.74
N LYS A 34 11.78 0.10 -24.65
CA LYS A 34 11.94 -0.23 -26.09
C LYS A 34 12.95 -1.35 -26.37
N ASN A 35 14.06 -1.38 -25.66
CA ASN A 35 15.11 -2.39 -25.83
C ASN A 35 14.99 -3.57 -24.86
N ASP A 36 13.83 -3.78 -24.24
CA ASP A 36 13.62 -4.91 -23.33
C ASP A 36 13.73 -6.24 -24.09
N PRO A 37 14.69 -7.13 -23.78
CA PRO A 37 14.77 -8.44 -24.41
C PRO A 37 13.56 -9.33 -24.06
N HIS A 38 12.81 -8.99 -23.01
CA HIS A 38 11.65 -9.72 -22.52
C HIS A 38 10.32 -9.12 -22.99
N ILE A 39 10.33 -8.17 -23.94
CA ILE A 39 9.13 -7.50 -24.45
C ILE A 39 8.06 -8.47 -24.99
N ASN A 40 8.49 -9.62 -25.50
CA ASN A 40 7.62 -10.66 -26.06
C ASN A 40 7.33 -11.80 -25.07
N VAL A 41 7.77 -11.71 -23.81
CA VAL A 41 7.42 -12.68 -22.77
C VAL A 41 5.90 -12.64 -22.57
N THR A 42 5.28 -13.82 -22.62
CA THR A 42 3.86 -13.95 -22.36
C THR A 42 3.63 -14.06 -20.86
N TRP A 43 3.07 -13.01 -20.27
CA TRP A 43 2.65 -13.01 -18.87
C TRP A 43 1.33 -13.74 -18.72
N SER A 44 1.25 -14.72 -17.81
CA SER A 44 0.00 -15.41 -17.51
C SER A 44 -1.04 -14.40 -16.97
N GLY A 45 -2.11 -14.19 -17.74
CA GLY A 45 -3.14 -13.17 -17.46
C GLY A 45 -2.90 -11.84 -18.19
N GLY A 46 -1.69 -11.59 -18.69
CA GLY A 46 -1.30 -10.36 -19.38
C GLY A 46 -0.63 -9.32 -18.48
N TRP A 47 -0.29 -8.18 -19.08
CA TRP A 47 0.40 -7.08 -18.39
C TRP A 47 -0.43 -6.52 -17.22
N GLY A 48 0.24 -6.23 -16.12
CA GLY A 48 -0.34 -5.64 -14.91
C GLY A 48 -1.20 -6.58 -14.07
N GLN A 49 -1.32 -7.85 -14.45
CA GLN A 49 -2.14 -8.85 -13.76
C GLN A 49 -1.39 -9.56 -12.63
N LEU A 50 -2.15 -10.03 -11.64
CA LEU A 50 -1.62 -10.75 -10.48
C LEU A 50 -1.12 -12.14 -10.89
N THR A 51 0.10 -12.50 -10.48
CA THR A 51 0.69 -13.80 -10.82
C THR A 51 0.28 -14.88 -9.83
N ASN A 52 0.60 -16.14 -10.13
CA ASN A 52 0.35 -17.24 -9.19
C ASN A 52 1.14 -17.09 -7.89
N ARG A 53 2.37 -16.55 -7.98
CA ARG A 53 3.15 -16.20 -6.79
C ARG A 53 2.49 -15.09 -6.00
N GLY A 54 1.99 -14.04 -6.66
CA GLY A 54 1.22 -12.99 -5.99
C GLY A 54 -0.04 -13.51 -5.29
N LYS A 55 -0.77 -14.46 -5.90
CA LYS A 55 -1.91 -15.13 -5.23
C LYS A 55 -1.47 -15.84 -3.96
N LEU A 56 -0.40 -16.63 -4.02
CA LEU A 56 0.13 -17.34 -2.86
C LEU A 56 0.61 -16.40 -1.76
N GLU A 57 1.32 -15.32 -2.12
CA GLU A 57 1.76 -14.29 -1.18
C GLU A 57 0.55 -13.71 -0.43
N MET A 58 -0.52 -13.35 -1.13
CA MET A 58 -1.69 -12.78 -0.48
C MET A 58 -2.43 -13.79 0.40
N TYR A 59 -2.52 -15.06 -0.01
CA TYR A 59 -3.03 -16.14 0.83
C TYR A 59 -2.22 -16.31 2.12
N LEU A 60 -0.89 -16.31 2.02
CA LEU A 60 0.01 -16.40 3.16
C LEU A 60 -0.11 -15.18 4.09
N LEU A 61 -0.33 -13.99 3.53
CA LEU A 61 -0.61 -12.79 4.33
C LEU A 61 -1.92 -12.96 5.11
N GLY A 62 -2.96 -13.54 4.50
CA GLY A 62 -4.22 -13.88 5.17
C GLY A 62 -4.03 -14.83 6.34
N LEU A 63 -3.27 -15.92 6.15
CA LEU A 63 -2.91 -16.85 7.22
C LEU A 63 -2.13 -16.16 8.35
N LYS A 64 -1.19 -15.28 8.00
CA LYS A 64 -0.39 -14.54 8.98
C LYS A 64 -1.27 -13.60 9.81
N MET A 65 -2.20 -12.88 9.19
CA MET A 65 -3.14 -12.00 9.91
C MET A 65 -4.10 -12.81 10.80
N ARG A 66 -4.58 -13.97 10.32
CA ARG A 66 -5.37 -14.90 11.14
C ARG A 66 -4.60 -15.35 12.38
N GLN A 67 -3.31 -15.68 12.23
CA GLN A 67 -2.47 -16.13 13.35
C GLN A 67 -2.20 -14.98 14.34
N LEU A 68 -1.82 -13.80 13.85
CA LEU A 68 -1.49 -12.65 14.68
C LEU A 68 -2.69 -12.14 15.49
N TYR A 69 -3.87 -12.13 14.89
CA TYR A 69 -5.09 -11.60 15.49
C TYR A 69 -6.11 -12.69 15.81
N HIS A 70 -5.67 -13.92 16.11
CA HIS A 70 -6.56 -15.07 16.32
C HIS A 70 -7.59 -14.85 17.44
N ASP A 71 -7.22 -14.14 18.50
CA ASP A 71 -8.10 -13.79 19.63
C ASP A 71 -9.12 -12.70 19.30
N PHE A 72 -8.87 -11.90 18.25
CA PHE A 72 -9.69 -10.75 17.90
C PHE A 72 -10.55 -10.98 16.65
N ILE A 73 -9.98 -11.55 15.59
CA ILE A 73 -10.71 -11.83 14.34
C ILE A 73 -11.60 -13.06 14.58
N PRO A 74 -12.92 -12.98 14.36
CA PRO A 74 -13.84 -14.09 14.59
C PRO A 74 -13.45 -15.34 13.80
N LYS A 75 -13.75 -16.51 14.36
CA LYS A 75 -13.52 -17.82 13.72
C LYS A 75 -14.26 -17.94 12.39
N TYR A 76 -15.47 -17.38 12.31
CA TYR A 76 -16.35 -17.41 11.14
C TYR A 76 -16.40 -16.03 10.47
N TYR A 77 -16.74 -15.98 9.20
CA TYR A 77 -17.01 -14.72 8.53
C TYR A 77 -18.45 -14.26 8.82
N PHE A 78 -18.61 -13.03 9.30
CA PHE A 78 -19.91 -12.38 9.42
C PHE A 78 -19.90 -11.03 8.69
N PRO A 79 -20.87 -10.75 7.79
CA PRO A 79 -20.89 -9.52 7.00
C PRO A 79 -20.93 -8.22 7.80
N ASP A 80 -21.54 -8.25 9.00
CA ASP A 80 -21.64 -7.08 9.88
C ASP A 80 -20.33 -6.79 10.63
N GLU A 81 -19.45 -7.78 10.75
CA GLU A 81 -18.17 -7.68 11.48
C GLU A 81 -16.99 -7.37 10.56
N VAL A 82 -17.06 -7.73 9.28
CA VAL A 82 -15.92 -7.67 8.35
C VAL A 82 -16.31 -6.91 7.09
N LYS A 83 -15.60 -5.80 6.82
CA LYS A 83 -15.72 -5.05 5.56
C LYS A 83 -14.46 -5.13 4.74
N VAL A 84 -14.63 -5.42 3.45
CA VAL A 84 -13.54 -5.53 2.49
C VAL A 84 -13.76 -4.55 1.36
N MET A 85 -12.82 -3.64 1.21
CA MET A 85 -12.75 -2.69 0.11
C MET A 85 -11.49 -2.95 -0.69
N SER A 86 -11.54 -2.69 -1.99
CA SER A 86 -10.41 -2.83 -2.89
C SER A 86 -10.37 -1.64 -3.84
N SER A 87 -9.18 -1.35 -4.35
CA SER A 87 -9.05 -0.63 -5.60
C SER A 87 -9.74 -1.41 -6.73
N TYR A 88 -10.22 -0.70 -7.75
CA TYR A 88 -10.85 -1.25 -8.94
C TYR A 88 -9.98 -2.23 -9.75
N ALA A 89 -8.65 -2.20 -9.58
CA ALA A 89 -7.75 -2.99 -10.40
C ALA A 89 -7.88 -4.49 -10.09
N ASP A 90 -7.94 -5.33 -11.13
CA ASP A 90 -8.07 -6.79 -11.02
C ASP A 90 -7.07 -7.39 -10.04
N ARG A 91 -5.80 -6.97 -10.11
CA ARG A 91 -4.75 -7.44 -9.20
C ARG A 91 -5.04 -7.16 -7.72
N CYS A 92 -5.74 -6.08 -7.39
CA CYS A 92 -6.14 -5.75 -6.02
C CYS A 92 -7.34 -6.58 -5.60
N LEU A 93 -8.36 -6.72 -6.47
CA LEU A 93 -9.54 -7.55 -6.22
C LEU A 93 -9.16 -9.02 -6.01
N MET A 94 -8.30 -9.56 -6.87
CA MET A 94 -7.76 -10.92 -6.76
C MET A 94 -6.90 -11.09 -5.50
N SER A 95 -6.11 -10.07 -5.13
CA SER A 95 -5.32 -10.08 -3.90
C SER A 95 -6.20 -10.12 -2.65
N ALA A 96 -7.29 -9.35 -2.63
CA ALA A 96 -8.26 -9.38 -1.55
C ALA A 96 -8.88 -10.77 -1.39
N GLN A 97 -9.34 -11.37 -2.50
CA GLN A 97 -9.91 -12.72 -2.48
C GLN A 97 -8.91 -13.80 -2.01
N ALA A 98 -7.66 -13.73 -2.49
CA ALA A 98 -6.61 -14.65 -2.05
C ALA A 98 -6.29 -14.51 -0.55
N LEU A 99 -6.20 -13.27 -0.05
CA LEU A 99 -6.03 -12.99 1.38
C LEU A 99 -7.21 -13.53 2.21
N LEU A 100 -8.43 -13.31 1.75
CA LEU A 100 -9.65 -13.78 2.42
C LEU A 100 -9.71 -15.31 2.48
N ALA A 101 -9.21 -16.02 1.47
CA ALA A 101 -9.12 -17.48 1.50
C ALA A 101 -8.21 -17.99 2.64
N GLY A 102 -7.12 -17.27 2.95
CA GLY A 102 -6.27 -17.59 4.10
C GLY A 102 -6.84 -17.10 5.44
N LEU A 103 -7.58 -15.99 5.42
CA LEU A 103 -8.11 -15.37 6.62
C LEU A 103 -9.39 -16.04 7.13
N PHE A 104 -10.31 -16.43 6.25
CA PHE A 104 -11.62 -17.00 6.58
C PHE A 104 -11.89 -18.30 5.80
N PRO A 105 -11.06 -19.35 5.96
CA PRO A 105 -11.43 -20.66 5.45
C PRO A 105 -12.79 -21.08 6.07
N PRO A 106 -13.74 -21.60 5.28
CA PRO A 106 -15.05 -21.98 5.80
C PRO A 106 -14.92 -23.09 6.84
N ARG A 107 -15.78 -23.05 7.85
CA ARG A 107 -15.83 -24.02 8.94
C ARG A 107 -17.28 -24.35 9.25
N ASP A 108 -17.51 -25.58 9.69
CA ASP A 108 -18.80 -26.03 10.18
C ASP A 108 -19.92 -25.75 9.16
N ASP A 109 -20.91 -24.94 9.51
CA ASP A 109 -22.05 -24.56 8.64
C ASP A 109 -21.68 -23.64 7.47
N GLN A 110 -20.52 -22.97 7.50
CA GLN A 110 -20.02 -22.17 6.38
C GLN A 110 -19.37 -23.03 5.27
N VAL A 111 -19.17 -24.34 5.48
CA VAL A 111 -18.65 -25.26 4.46
C VAL A 111 -19.76 -25.62 3.47
N TRP A 112 -19.88 -24.84 2.41
CA TRP A 112 -20.86 -25.07 1.33
C TRP A 112 -20.39 -26.13 0.31
N ASN A 113 -19.07 -26.41 0.25
CA ASN A 113 -18.47 -27.41 -0.63
C ASN A 113 -17.29 -28.11 0.09
N LYS A 114 -17.33 -29.44 0.21
CA LYS A 114 -16.29 -30.22 0.92
C LYS A 114 -15.00 -30.39 0.11
N ASP A 115 -15.06 -30.29 -1.20
CA ASP A 115 -13.91 -30.40 -2.09
C ASP A 115 -13.22 -29.04 -2.32
N LEU A 116 -13.81 -27.95 -1.82
CA LEU A 116 -13.30 -26.60 -1.93
C LEU A 116 -13.52 -25.84 -0.62
N LEU A 117 -12.50 -25.85 0.25
CA LEU A 117 -12.49 -25.08 1.50
C LEU A 117 -12.23 -23.58 1.27
N TRP A 118 -13.12 -22.97 0.50
CA TRP A 118 -13.18 -21.54 0.22
C TRP A 118 -14.64 -21.09 0.32
N GLN A 119 -14.87 -19.85 0.75
CA GLN A 119 -16.20 -19.24 0.75
C GLN A 119 -16.18 -17.88 0.05
N PRO A 120 -17.25 -17.53 -0.68
CA PRO A 120 -17.35 -16.23 -1.34
C PRO A 120 -17.54 -15.13 -0.29
N ILE A 121 -16.52 -14.28 -0.11
CA ILE A 121 -16.62 -13.07 0.70
C ILE A 121 -16.68 -11.85 -0.22
N PRO A 122 -17.70 -10.96 -0.07
CA PRO A 122 -17.81 -9.76 -0.89
C PRO A 122 -16.60 -8.84 -0.78
N VAL A 123 -16.08 -8.40 -1.94
CA VAL A 123 -15.05 -7.37 -2.04
C VAL A 123 -15.63 -6.21 -2.82
N HIS A 124 -15.78 -5.07 -2.16
CA HIS A 124 -16.38 -3.88 -2.76
C HIS A 124 -15.29 -2.97 -3.34
N TYR A 125 -15.61 -2.23 -4.39
CA TYR A 125 -14.72 -1.22 -4.94
C TYR A 125 -15.52 -0.02 -5.44
N VAL A 126 -14.84 1.12 -5.54
CA VAL A 126 -15.35 2.32 -6.21
C VAL A 126 -14.68 2.41 -7.58
N PRO A 127 -15.40 2.80 -8.65
CA PRO A 127 -14.79 3.02 -9.95
C PRO A 127 -13.58 3.96 -9.88
N ARG A 128 -12.51 3.67 -10.65
CA ARG A 128 -11.24 4.41 -10.62
C ARG A 128 -11.41 5.93 -10.59
N SER A 129 -12.23 6.47 -11.48
CA SER A 129 -12.43 7.92 -11.64
C SER A 129 -13.20 8.59 -10.50
N GLN A 130 -13.78 7.80 -9.59
CA GLN A 130 -14.54 8.26 -8.43
C GLN A 130 -13.87 7.91 -7.11
N ASP A 131 -12.84 7.05 -7.13
CA ASP A 131 -12.16 6.58 -5.93
C ASP A 131 -11.14 7.61 -5.43
N ASN A 132 -11.50 8.33 -4.36
CA ASN A 132 -10.61 9.23 -3.63
C ASN A 132 -9.99 8.58 -2.36
N LEU A 133 -10.27 7.31 -2.08
CA LEU A 133 -9.94 6.65 -0.82
C LEU A 133 -8.78 5.65 -0.96
N ILE A 134 -8.85 4.73 -1.92
CA ILE A 134 -7.89 3.62 -2.07
C ILE A 134 -7.01 3.84 -3.30
N ALA A 135 -7.60 3.87 -4.50
CA ALA A 135 -6.87 4.20 -5.72
C ALA A 135 -6.44 5.67 -5.75
N MET A 136 -7.20 6.54 -5.08
CA MET A 136 -6.97 7.98 -5.01
C MET A 136 -6.82 8.62 -6.41
N LYS A 137 -7.68 8.20 -7.36
CA LYS A 137 -7.71 8.64 -8.76
C LYS A 137 -8.92 9.50 -9.12
N ALA A 138 -9.81 9.80 -8.16
CA ALA A 138 -10.81 10.83 -8.34
C ALA A 138 -10.15 12.16 -8.72
N LYS A 139 -10.72 12.86 -9.71
CA LYS A 139 -10.19 14.14 -10.21
C LYS A 139 -10.14 15.15 -9.07
N CYS A 140 -9.10 15.97 -8.99
CA CYS A 140 -9.03 17.07 -8.02
C CYS A 140 -8.16 18.17 -8.62
N LYS A 141 -8.78 19.21 -9.18
CA LYS A 141 -8.08 20.19 -10.03
C LYS A 141 -6.92 20.84 -9.29
N LYS A 142 -7.17 21.28 -8.05
CA LYS A 142 -6.15 21.91 -7.21
C LYS A 142 -4.98 20.97 -6.88
N TYR A 143 -5.26 19.69 -6.62
CA TYR A 143 -4.21 18.70 -6.39
C TYR A 143 -3.38 18.49 -7.67
N ASP A 144 -4.04 18.41 -8.82
CA ASP A 144 -3.37 18.18 -10.11
C ASP A 144 -2.43 19.35 -10.46
N GLU A 145 -2.84 20.59 -10.17
CA GLU A 145 -2.01 21.80 -10.29
C GLU A 145 -0.80 21.73 -9.33
N GLU A 146 -1.03 21.42 -8.05
CA GLU A 146 0.05 21.39 -7.06
C GLU A 146 1.02 20.22 -7.28
N PHE A 147 0.55 19.06 -7.74
CA PHE A 147 1.40 17.95 -8.16
C PHE A 147 2.28 18.35 -9.35
N ALA A 148 1.73 19.09 -10.32
CA ALA A 148 2.51 19.61 -11.43
C ALA A 148 3.60 20.58 -10.95
N ASP A 149 3.29 21.47 -10.00
CA ASP A 149 4.28 22.39 -9.40
C ASP A 149 5.41 21.63 -8.68
N VAL A 150 5.08 20.59 -7.90
CA VAL A 150 6.07 19.74 -7.23
C VAL A 150 6.97 19.04 -8.25
N PHE A 151 6.39 18.46 -9.30
CA PHE A 151 7.15 17.73 -10.32
C PHE A 151 8.09 18.63 -11.13
N HIS A 152 7.78 19.92 -11.27
CA HIS A 152 8.64 20.91 -11.92
C HIS A 152 9.46 21.77 -10.94
N SER A 153 9.43 21.44 -9.66
CA SER A 153 10.14 22.18 -8.62
C SER A 153 11.66 22.08 -8.77
N GLU A 154 12.36 23.08 -8.25
CA GLU A 154 13.83 23.10 -8.23
C GLU A 154 14.43 21.88 -7.51
N ALA A 155 13.74 21.36 -6.49
CA ALA A 155 14.18 20.19 -5.76
C ALA A 155 14.21 18.93 -6.64
N ILE A 156 13.19 18.73 -7.50
CA ILE A 156 13.15 17.59 -8.43
C ILE A 156 14.14 17.81 -9.58
N LYS A 157 14.22 19.02 -10.14
CA LYS A 157 15.21 19.35 -11.17
C LYS A 157 16.63 19.06 -10.71
N LYS A 158 16.99 19.49 -9.50
CA LYS A 158 18.30 19.21 -8.91
C LYS A 158 18.57 17.71 -8.78
N ILE A 159 17.59 16.91 -8.37
CA ILE A 159 17.73 15.44 -8.32
C ILE A 159 17.99 14.89 -9.73
N ASP A 160 17.24 15.35 -10.74
CA ASP A 160 17.42 14.89 -12.12
C ASP A 160 18.80 15.31 -12.69
N GLU A 161 19.29 16.50 -12.35
CA GLU A 161 20.63 16.98 -12.72
C GLU A 161 21.74 16.17 -12.04
N GLU A 162 21.63 15.91 -10.73
CA GLU A 162 22.57 15.08 -9.97
C GLU A 162 22.64 13.63 -10.48
N ASN A 163 21.58 13.15 -11.14
CA ASN A 163 21.50 11.79 -11.69
C ASN A 163 21.68 11.75 -13.22
N LYS A 164 22.15 12.84 -13.84
CA LYS A 164 22.29 12.94 -15.30
C LYS A 164 23.13 11.83 -15.93
N GLU A 165 24.26 11.45 -15.32
CA GLU A 165 25.12 10.39 -15.86
C GLU A 165 24.40 9.03 -15.86
N LEU A 166 23.68 8.73 -14.79
CA LEU A 166 22.83 7.53 -14.72
C LEU A 166 21.75 7.59 -15.80
N TYR A 167 21.10 8.73 -15.99
CA TYR A 167 20.04 8.90 -16.98
C TYR A 167 20.54 8.73 -18.42
N ASP A 168 21.73 9.26 -18.73
CA ASP A 168 22.39 9.08 -20.02
C ASP A 168 22.74 7.59 -20.26
N TYR A 169 23.25 6.90 -19.22
CA TYR A 169 23.50 5.45 -19.27
C TYR A 169 22.22 4.64 -19.48
N LEU A 170 21.16 4.92 -18.73
CA LEU A 170 19.87 4.25 -18.88
C LEU A 170 19.25 4.54 -20.25
N THR A 171 19.35 5.77 -20.76
CA THR A 171 18.85 6.14 -22.08
C THR A 171 19.48 5.30 -23.18
N LYS A 172 20.82 5.17 -23.15
CA LYS A 172 21.57 4.37 -24.12
C LYS A 172 21.13 2.90 -24.12
N ASN A 173 20.90 2.31 -22.95
CA ASN A 173 20.62 0.89 -22.82
C ASN A 173 19.14 0.54 -23.03
N THR A 174 18.22 1.40 -22.60
CA THR A 174 16.77 1.16 -22.70
C THR A 174 16.19 1.53 -24.06
N GLY A 175 16.92 2.30 -24.87
CA GLY A 175 16.47 2.77 -26.19
C GLY A 175 15.45 3.91 -26.13
N GLN A 176 15.19 4.47 -24.95
CA GLN A 176 14.24 5.56 -24.72
C GLN A 176 14.83 6.63 -23.81
N LYS A 177 14.39 7.88 -23.98
CA LYS A 177 14.90 9.00 -23.19
C LYS A 177 14.50 8.86 -21.72
N MET A 178 15.48 8.66 -20.86
CA MET A 178 15.36 8.66 -19.40
C MET A 178 15.81 10.04 -18.89
N ASP A 179 14.89 10.82 -18.32
CA ASP A 179 15.13 12.23 -17.98
C ASP A 179 14.31 12.69 -16.76
N SER A 180 13.81 11.75 -15.96
CA SER A 180 13.07 12.04 -14.73
C SER A 180 13.05 10.85 -13.80
N VAL A 181 12.91 11.11 -12.50
CA VAL A 181 12.69 10.09 -11.46
C VAL A 181 11.51 9.15 -11.80
N GLY A 182 10.44 9.68 -12.41
CA GLY A 182 9.27 8.90 -12.78
C GLY A 182 9.57 7.84 -13.86
N LYS A 183 10.39 8.17 -14.86
CA LYS A 183 10.81 7.18 -15.86
C LYS A 183 11.71 6.10 -15.25
N VAL A 184 12.59 6.48 -14.33
CA VAL A 184 13.43 5.53 -13.60
C VAL A 184 12.59 4.60 -12.72
N GLU A 185 11.53 5.11 -12.09
CA GLU A 185 10.57 4.30 -11.34
C GLU A 185 9.93 3.21 -12.22
N LEU A 186 9.43 3.59 -13.39
CA LEU A 186 8.81 2.65 -14.34
C LEU A 186 9.79 1.57 -14.78
N LEU A 187 11.01 1.96 -15.17
CA LEU A 187 12.06 1.02 -15.55
C LEU A 187 12.43 0.09 -14.40
N TYR A 188 12.66 0.64 -13.20
CA TYR A 188 13.02 -0.16 -12.02
C TYR A 188 11.92 -1.19 -11.71
N ASN A 189 10.65 -0.79 -11.75
CA ASN A 189 9.52 -1.68 -11.50
C ASN A 189 9.49 -2.85 -12.51
N THR A 190 9.74 -2.58 -13.78
CA THR A 190 9.81 -3.62 -14.82
C THR A 190 10.95 -4.60 -14.55
N LEU A 191 12.17 -4.10 -14.37
CA LEU A 191 13.35 -4.94 -14.13
C LEU A 191 13.24 -5.74 -12.82
N GLU A 192 12.65 -5.15 -11.77
CA GLU A 192 12.40 -5.83 -10.50
C GLU A 192 11.47 -7.04 -10.69
N ILE A 193 10.39 -6.87 -11.45
CA ILE A 193 9.41 -7.93 -11.73
C ILE A 193 10.01 -9.03 -12.60
N GLU A 194 10.77 -8.68 -13.64
CA GLU A 194 11.46 -9.64 -14.50
C GLU A 194 12.44 -10.50 -13.70
N ARG A 195 13.21 -9.87 -12.79
CA ARG A 195 14.12 -10.59 -11.89
C ARG A 195 13.37 -11.53 -10.95
N LEU A 196 12.22 -11.12 -10.42
CA LEU A 196 11.37 -11.99 -9.58
C LEU A 196 10.79 -13.19 -10.33
N HIS A 197 10.68 -13.08 -11.66
CA HIS A 197 10.28 -14.16 -12.57
C HIS A 197 11.45 -15.00 -13.10
N ASN A 198 12.64 -14.83 -12.53
CA ASN A 198 13.86 -15.54 -12.94
C ASN A 198 14.21 -15.33 -14.43
N LEU A 199 13.77 -14.22 -15.03
CA LEU A 199 14.20 -13.86 -16.38
C LEU A 199 15.65 -13.37 -16.31
N THR A 200 16.44 -13.73 -17.33
CA THR A 200 17.85 -13.35 -17.39
C THR A 200 17.98 -11.83 -17.52
N PRO A 201 18.60 -11.14 -16.56
CA PRO A 201 18.78 -9.69 -16.66
C PRO A 201 19.68 -9.33 -17.86
N PRO A 202 19.39 -8.23 -18.59
CA PRO A 202 20.31 -7.72 -19.61
C PRO A 202 21.71 -7.44 -19.02
N SER A 203 22.77 -7.65 -19.79
CA SER A 203 24.15 -7.48 -19.30
C SER A 203 24.43 -6.09 -18.74
N TRP A 204 23.81 -5.05 -19.30
CA TRP A 204 23.97 -3.66 -18.85
C TRP A 204 23.49 -3.43 -17.41
N THR A 205 22.59 -4.26 -16.87
CA THR A 205 22.09 -4.12 -15.49
C THR A 205 23.11 -4.54 -14.44
N GLN A 206 24.24 -5.14 -14.85
CA GLN A 206 25.36 -5.45 -13.94
C GLN A 206 26.15 -4.20 -13.56
N ASN A 207 26.15 -3.17 -14.41
CA ASN A 207 26.93 -1.95 -14.24
C ASN A 207 26.08 -0.77 -13.74
N VAL A 208 24.84 -1.03 -13.27
CA VAL A 208 23.97 0.02 -12.73
C VAL A 208 23.77 -0.17 -11.22
N SER A 209 23.74 0.94 -10.49
CA SER A 209 23.40 0.92 -9.07
C SER A 209 21.90 0.67 -8.89
N TRP A 210 21.55 -0.57 -8.55
CA TRP A 210 20.18 -0.96 -8.20
C TRP A 210 19.63 -0.19 -7.00
N GLU A 211 20.49 0.09 -6.02
CA GLU A 211 20.12 0.88 -4.85
C GLU A 211 19.76 2.31 -5.25
N GLN A 212 20.54 2.94 -6.12
CA GLN A 212 20.28 4.29 -6.62
C GLN A 212 18.97 4.34 -7.42
N MET A 213 18.75 3.38 -8.34
CA MET A 213 17.48 3.29 -9.06
C MET A 213 16.29 3.07 -8.11
N ARG A 214 16.45 2.22 -7.07
CA ARG A 214 15.41 2.02 -6.05
C ARG A 214 15.12 3.30 -5.28
N LYS A 215 16.14 4.07 -4.91
CA LYS A 215 16.00 5.37 -4.24
C LYS A 215 15.26 6.38 -5.13
N LEU A 216 15.60 6.46 -6.42
CA LEU A 216 14.89 7.32 -7.37
C LEU A 216 13.44 6.89 -7.57
N ALA A 217 13.17 5.59 -7.65
CA ALA A 217 11.82 5.04 -7.72
C ALA A 217 11.01 5.38 -6.46
N ALA A 218 11.60 5.21 -5.27
CA ALA A 218 10.96 5.57 -4.01
C ALA A 218 10.69 7.09 -3.93
N ARG A 219 11.64 7.91 -4.38
CA ARG A 219 11.48 9.36 -4.45
C ARG A 219 10.36 9.78 -5.40
N SER A 220 10.24 9.13 -6.56
CA SER A 220 9.13 9.35 -7.50
C SER A 220 7.78 9.16 -6.81
N LEU A 221 7.61 8.07 -6.04
CA LEU A 221 6.38 7.81 -5.28
C LEU A 221 6.09 8.89 -4.23
N GLU A 222 7.11 9.41 -3.55
CA GLU A 222 6.93 10.45 -2.53
C GLU A 222 6.43 11.78 -3.11
N THR A 223 6.74 12.09 -4.38
CA THR A 223 6.27 13.33 -5.02
C THR A 223 4.75 13.46 -5.04
N PHE A 224 4.01 12.35 -4.96
CA PHE A 224 2.54 12.33 -4.91
C PHE A 224 1.97 12.79 -3.55
N THR A 225 2.80 13.01 -2.53
CA THR A 225 2.37 13.44 -1.20
C THR A 225 3.35 14.43 -0.55
N GLU A 226 3.95 15.30 -1.36
CA GLU A 226 5.00 16.22 -0.92
C GLU A 226 4.46 17.31 0.03
N THR A 227 3.42 18.03 -0.39
CA THR A 227 2.90 19.20 0.33
C THR A 227 1.81 18.83 1.35
N ASN A 228 1.50 19.75 2.27
CA ASN A 228 0.44 19.53 3.25
C ASN A 228 -0.95 19.39 2.59
N PHE A 229 -1.20 20.13 1.50
CA PHE A 229 -2.45 19.98 0.75
C PHE A 229 -2.52 18.63 0.03
N MET A 230 -1.43 18.18 -0.58
CA MET A 230 -1.38 16.87 -1.24
C MET A 230 -1.56 15.72 -0.24
N LYS A 231 -0.90 15.79 0.92
CA LYS A 231 -1.14 14.88 2.07
C LYS A 231 -2.63 14.86 2.44
N ARG A 232 -3.24 16.04 2.58
CA ARG A 232 -4.67 16.16 2.92
C ARG A 232 -5.60 15.53 1.88
N MET A 233 -5.32 15.71 0.58
CA MET A 233 -6.16 15.20 -0.51
C MET A 233 -5.94 13.72 -0.84
N LYS A 234 -4.87 13.11 -0.33
CA LYS A 234 -4.52 11.69 -0.53
C LYS A 234 -4.59 10.90 0.78
N GLY A 235 -3.48 10.76 1.50
CA GLY A 235 -3.41 9.97 2.75
C GLY A 235 -4.39 10.47 3.81
N GLY A 236 -4.63 11.78 3.87
CA GLY A 236 -5.58 12.43 4.75
C GLY A 236 -7.01 11.93 4.62
N VAL A 237 -7.48 11.66 3.39
CA VAL A 237 -8.82 11.11 3.14
C VAL A 237 -8.96 9.73 3.78
N PHE A 238 -7.95 8.88 3.61
CA PHE A 238 -7.92 7.54 4.22
C PHE A 238 -7.88 7.62 5.74
N LEU A 239 -7.03 8.49 6.30
CA LEU A 239 -6.91 8.68 7.74
C LEU A 239 -8.20 9.23 8.36
N SER A 240 -8.89 10.17 7.70
CA SER A 240 -10.21 10.63 8.11
C SER A 240 -11.23 9.49 8.17
N LYS A 241 -11.20 8.57 7.19
CA LYS A 241 -12.07 7.39 7.19
C LYS A 241 -11.79 6.47 8.37
N VAL A 242 -10.52 6.12 8.60
CA VAL A 242 -10.11 5.28 9.74
C VAL A 242 -10.53 5.92 11.07
N ILE A 243 -10.25 7.21 11.26
CA ILE A 243 -10.63 7.94 12.49
C ILE A 243 -12.15 7.92 12.68
N THR A 244 -12.92 8.17 11.61
CA THR A 244 -14.39 8.17 11.67
C THR A 244 -14.93 6.78 12.03
N ASP A 245 -14.37 5.72 11.46
CA ASP A 245 -14.77 4.34 11.76
C ASP A 245 -14.47 3.94 13.21
N MET A 246 -13.35 4.45 13.76
CA MET A 246 -12.91 4.26 15.14
C MET A 246 -13.70 5.09 16.16
N GLU A 247 -14.21 6.26 15.76
CA GLU A 247 -15.09 7.10 16.58
C GLU A 247 -16.56 6.63 16.55
N THR A 248 -16.93 5.78 15.60
CA THR A 248 -18.27 5.21 15.51
C THR A 248 -18.44 4.08 16.52
N ASP A 249 -19.44 4.19 17.41
CA ASP A 249 -19.77 3.24 18.51
C ASP A 249 -20.10 1.78 18.05
N LYS A 250 -21.16 1.17 18.59
CA LYS A 250 -21.45 -0.27 18.63
C LYS A 250 -21.90 -0.93 17.32
N LYS A 251 -21.87 -0.20 16.20
CA LYS A 251 -22.29 -0.71 14.87
C LYS A 251 -21.16 -0.73 13.85
N SER A 252 -19.96 -0.31 14.23
CA SER A 252 -18.82 -0.36 13.32
C SER A 252 -18.31 -1.81 13.22
N PRO A 253 -18.03 -2.31 12.01
CA PRO A 253 -17.30 -3.56 11.83
C PRO A 253 -16.04 -3.63 12.69
N LEU A 254 -15.67 -4.82 13.15
CA LEU A 254 -14.43 -5.03 13.92
C LEU A 254 -13.20 -5.05 13.00
N LEU A 255 -13.36 -5.50 11.74
CA LEU A 255 -12.27 -5.64 10.78
C LEU A 255 -12.59 -4.91 9.48
N PHE A 256 -11.67 -4.04 9.07
CA PHE A 256 -11.64 -3.41 7.77
C PHE A 256 -10.39 -3.82 6.99
N LEU A 257 -10.60 -4.34 5.78
CA LEU A 257 -9.55 -4.74 4.85
C LEU A 257 -9.57 -3.82 3.63
N TYR A 258 -8.40 -3.30 3.23
CA TYR A 258 -8.25 -2.43 2.07
C TYR A 258 -7.16 -2.97 1.14
N ALA A 259 -7.55 -3.58 0.01
CA ALA A 259 -6.63 -4.02 -1.02
C ALA A 259 -6.26 -2.86 -1.95
N ALA A 260 -4.98 -2.50 -1.98
CA ALA A 260 -4.51 -1.23 -2.51
C ALA A 260 -3.22 -1.38 -3.34
N HIS A 261 -2.52 -0.25 -3.53
CA HIS A 261 -1.26 -0.16 -4.25
C HIS A 261 -0.12 0.29 -3.31
N ASP A 262 1.11 0.17 -3.78
CA ASP A 262 2.30 0.77 -3.15
C ASP A 262 2.09 2.26 -2.89
N LEU A 263 1.63 2.99 -3.90
CA LEU A 263 1.38 4.42 -3.81
C LEU A 263 0.34 4.77 -2.72
N THR A 264 -0.65 3.91 -2.49
CA THR A 264 -1.62 4.11 -1.41
C THR A 264 -0.93 4.09 -0.05
N LEU A 265 -0.04 3.11 0.19
CA LEU A 265 0.73 3.01 1.43
C LEU A 265 1.69 4.20 1.59
N VAL A 266 2.40 4.59 0.53
CA VAL A 266 3.29 5.77 0.54
C VAL A 266 2.51 7.02 0.93
N ASN A 267 1.36 7.27 0.29
CA ASN A 267 0.54 8.45 0.60
C ASN A 267 0.09 8.48 2.08
N ILE A 268 -0.29 7.33 2.64
CA ILE A 268 -0.72 7.24 4.04
C ILE A 268 0.47 7.45 4.98
N LEU A 269 1.58 6.73 4.76
CA LEU A 269 2.76 6.78 5.63
C LEU A 269 3.43 8.16 5.61
N LYS A 270 3.56 8.80 4.44
CA LYS A 270 4.09 10.17 4.34
C LYS A 270 3.18 11.19 5.02
N THR A 271 1.86 10.97 4.99
CA THR A 271 0.90 11.81 5.74
C THR A 271 1.02 11.62 7.26
N LEU A 272 1.37 10.41 7.71
CA LEU A 272 1.65 10.10 9.12
C LEU A 272 3.00 10.62 9.62
N GLY A 273 3.80 11.27 8.76
CA GLY A 273 5.13 11.79 9.12
C GLY A 273 6.25 10.74 9.07
N TYR A 274 6.02 9.60 8.40
CA TYR A 274 7.05 8.57 8.25
C TYR A 274 8.24 9.11 7.42
N LYS A 275 9.43 9.08 8.02
CA LYS A 275 10.63 9.78 7.51
C LYS A 275 11.42 8.96 6.50
N THR A 276 11.38 7.64 6.60
CA THR A 276 12.15 6.77 5.70
C THR A 276 11.54 6.81 4.31
N MET A 277 12.41 6.85 3.29
CA MET A 277 12.00 6.82 1.90
C MET A 277 11.41 5.44 1.55
N LEU A 278 10.23 5.42 0.94
CA LEU A 278 9.41 4.22 0.81
C LEU A 278 9.29 3.70 -0.61
N LYS A 279 9.63 2.42 -0.81
CA LYS A 279 9.16 1.62 -1.94
C LYS A 279 8.57 0.30 -1.41
N PRO A 280 7.29 0.30 -1.00
CA PRO A 280 6.66 -0.86 -0.38
C PRO A 280 6.75 -2.08 -1.30
N GLY A 281 7.24 -3.21 -0.79
CA GLY A 281 7.29 -4.49 -1.49
C GLY A 281 5.91 -5.11 -1.72
N PHE A 282 5.83 -6.20 -2.48
CA PHE A 282 4.56 -6.90 -2.70
C PHE A 282 4.02 -7.48 -1.39
N GLY A 283 2.71 -7.35 -1.17
CA GLY A 283 2.08 -7.73 0.09
C GLY A 283 2.46 -6.86 1.30
N ALA A 284 3.13 -5.71 1.09
CA ALA A 284 3.34 -4.72 2.15
C ALA A 284 2.01 -4.34 2.81
N SER A 285 2.01 -4.07 4.11
CA SER A 285 0.79 -3.77 4.86
C SER A 285 0.99 -2.74 5.95
N LEU A 286 0.00 -1.88 6.17
CA LEU A 286 -0.12 -1.00 7.31
C LEU A 286 -1.37 -1.37 8.11
N VAL A 287 -1.19 -1.62 9.39
CA VAL A 287 -2.24 -2.00 10.32
C VAL A 287 -2.49 -0.89 11.33
N PHE A 288 -3.75 -0.57 11.60
CA PHE A 288 -4.20 0.31 12.66
C PHE A 288 -5.01 -0.50 13.66
N GLU A 289 -4.50 -0.60 14.89
CA GLU A 289 -5.15 -1.25 16.02
C GLU A 289 -5.77 -0.19 16.93
N LEU A 290 -7.08 -0.30 17.21
CA LEU A 290 -7.74 0.44 18.28
C LEU A 290 -7.97 -0.49 19.48
N ARG A 291 -7.73 0.03 20.68
CA ARG A 291 -8.00 -0.66 21.95
C ARG A 291 -9.12 0.02 22.74
N ASN A 292 -9.71 -0.72 23.68
CA ASN A 292 -10.83 -0.24 24.52
C ASN A 292 -10.50 0.99 25.39
N ASN A 293 -9.22 1.24 25.68
CA ASN A 293 -8.73 2.44 26.36
C ASN A 293 -8.45 3.60 25.37
N SER A 294 -8.98 3.53 24.15
CA SER A 294 -8.80 4.47 23.05
C SER A 294 -7.36 4.59 22.55
N GLN A 295 -6.47 3.67 22.91
CA GLN A 295 -5.10 3.66 22.40
C GLN A 295 -5.08 3.16 20.95
N ILE A 296 -4.37 3.90 20.09
CA ILE A 296 -4.11 3.51 18.70
C ILE A 296 -2.66 3.03 18.53
N THR A 297 -2.46 1.93 17.81
CA THR A 297 -1.13 1.41 17.43
C THR A 297 -1.07 1.20 15.93
N LEU A 298 0.03 1.65 15.32
CA LEU A 298 0.26 1.50 13.88
C LEU A 298 1.44 0.55 13.66
N LEU A 299 1.25 -0.45 12.81
CA LEU A 299 2.27 -1.44 12.46
C LEU A 299 2.45 -1.48 10.94
N TYR A 300 3.63 -1.10 10.46
CA TYR A 300 3.98 -1.17 9.04
C TYR A 300 4.86 -2.39 8.77
N ARG A 301 4.62 -3.05 7.65
CA ARG A 301 5.43 -4.16 7.15
C ARG A 301 5.80 -3.89 5.70
N ASP A 302 7.09 -3.83 5.39
CA ASP A 302 7.57 -3.44 4.06
C ASP A 302 7.31 -4.48 2.97
N ASP A 303 7.23 -5.76 3.32
CA ASP A 303 6.80 -6.85 2.43
C ASP A 303 6.32 -8.05 3.26
N ILE A 304 5.88 -9.12 2.61
CA ILE A 304 5.37 -10.32 3.33
C ILE A 304 6.40 -10.99 4.27
N LYS A 305 7.70 -10.85 4.00
CA LYS A 305 8.80 -11.53 4.71
C LYS A 305 9.34 -10.70 5.87
N SER A 306 9.27 -9.38 5.75
CA SER A 306 9.75 -8.41 6.73
C SER A 306 8.94 -8.50 8.01
N ASP A 307 9.55 -8.23 9.16
CA ASP A 307 8.84 -8.07 10.42
C ASP A 307 8.10 -6.73 10.48
N PRO A 308 6.99 -6.62 11.25
CA PRO A 308 6.29 -5.35 11.36
C PRO A 308 7.06 -4.41 12.29
N GLU A 309 7.17 -3.16 11.91
CA GLU A 309 7.70 -2.08 12.74
C GLU A 309 6.57 -1.17 13.23
N ARG A 310 6.77 -0.59 14.41
CA ARG A 310 5.80 0.34 15.00
C ARG A 310 6.01 1.73 14.41
N ILE A 311 4.95 2.33 13.89
CA ILE A 311 4.97 3.70 13.40
C ILE A 311 4.64 4.66 14.54
N ALA A 312 5.54 5.60 14.80
CA ALA A 312 5.29 6.73 15.70
C ALA A 312 4.68 7.89 14.90
N VAL A 313 3.60 8.47 15.43
CA VAL A 313 2.99 9.67 14.87
C VAL A 313 3.53 10.85 15.67
N GLU A 314 4.23 11.75 14.99
CA GLU A 314 4.76 12.97 15.62
C GLU A 314 3.63 13.76 16.26
N SER A 315 3.90 14.39 17.39
CA SER A 315 2.90 15.14 18.18
C SER A 315 1.73 14.32 18.74
N CYS A 316 1.78 12.99 18.69
CA CYS A 316 0.92 12.14 19.50
C CYS A 316 1.67 11.61 20.74
N ASN A 317 1.13 11.86 21.93
CA ASN A 317 1.72 11.37 23.19
C ASN A 317 1.88 9.83 23.18
N THR A 318 2.74 9.29 24.05
CA THR A 318 2.86 7.83 24.25
C THR A 318 2.27 7.47 25.61
N PRO A 319 1.21 6.62 25.70
CA PRO A 319 0.51 5.98 24.59
C PRO A 319 -0.30 6.95 23.73
N CYS A 320 -0.35 6.69 22.41
CA CYS A 320 -1.10 7.53 21.47
C CYS A 320 -2.58 7.19 21.57
N LEU A 321 -3.38 8.13 22.05
CA LEU A 321 -4.83 7.99 22.13
C LEU A 321 -5.48 8.48 20.83
N LEU A 322 -6.64 7.95 20.46
CA LEU A 322 -7.39 8.31 19.25
C LEU A 322 -7.63 9.83 19.14
N SER A 323 -7.93 10.50 20.25
CA SER A 323 -8.09 11.95 20.31
C SER A 323 -6.78 12.71 20.04
N GLY A 324 -5.66 12.21 20.57
CA GLY A 324 -4.32 12.73 20.31
C GLY A 324 -3.91 12.50 18.85
N PHE A 325 -4.19 11.33 18.31
CA PHE A 325 -3.94 10.97 16.91
C PHE A 325 -4.69 11.88 15.95
N LYS A 326 -6.00 12.10 16.18
CA LYS A 326 -6.83 13.03 15.40
C LYS A 326 -6.32 14.47 15.50
N THR A 327 -5.88 14.89 16.69
CA THR A 327 -5.33 16.23 16.91
C THR A 327 -4.01 16.43 16.17
N ALA A 328 -3.10 15.45 16.26
CA ALA A 328 -1.81 15.47 15.58
C ALA A 328 -1.95 15.54 14.05
N LEU A 329 -2.98 14.90 13.50
CA LEU A 329 -3.22 14.85 12.05
C LEU A 329 -4.14 15.97 11.54
N LYS A 330 -4.66 16.84 12.41
CA LYS A 330 -5.75 17.79 12.08
C LYS A 330 -5.50 18.60 10.80
N GLU A 331 -4.27 19.04 10.55
CA GLU A 331 -3.95 19.82 9.34
C GLU A 331 -4.00 18.99 8.04
N PHE A 332 -3.90 17.67 8.14
CA PHE A 332 -3.94 16.73 7.02
C PHE A 332 -5.30 16.05 6.87
N LEU A 333 -6.30 16.35 7.71
CA LEU A 333 -7.63 15.78 7.55
C LEU A 333 -8.51 16.73 6.72
N PRO A 334 -9.05 16.29 5.56
CA PRO A 334 -9.97 17.11 4.78
C PRO A 334 -11.28 17.31 5.53
N SER A 335 -11.79 18.54 5.49
CA SER A 335 -13.11 18.91 6.02
C SER A 335 -14.22 18.58 5.03
N ASN A 336 -14.00 18.91 3.76
CA ASN A 336 -14.85 18.54 2.65
C ASN A 336 -14.00 18.41 1.39
N TRP A 337 -13.70 17.18 1.01
CA TRP A 337 -12.80 16.88 -0.10
C TRP A 337 -13.26 17.51 -1.42
N LYS A 338 -14.56 17.52 -1.72
CA LYS A 338 -15.08 18.09 -2.99
C LYS A 338 -14.86 19.60 -3.05
N LEU A 339 -15.26 20.32 -2.00
CA LEU A 339 -15.07 21.77 -1.91
C LEU A 339 -13.59 22.14 -1.94
N GLU A 340 -12.74 21.43 -1.19
CA GLU A 340 -11.29 21.69 -1.16
C GLU A 340 -10.60 21.38 -2.50
N CYS A 341 -11.17 20.49 -3.31
CA CYS A 341 -10.72 20.17 -4.67
C CYS A 341 -11.24 21.12 -5.76
N ASN A 342 -11.93 22.20 -5.39
CA ASN A 342 -12.63 23.12 -6.30
C ASN A 342 -13.66 22.40 -7.19
N GLN A 343 -14.50 21.54 -6.58
CA GLN A 343 -15.54 20.76 -7.26
C GLN A 343 -16.93 20.95 -6.69
#